data_AF-A0A938YMM8-F1
#
_entry.id   AF-A0A938YMM8-F1
#
_cell.length_a   1.000
_cell.length_b   1.000
_cell.length_c   1.000
_cell.angle_alpha   90.00
_cell.angle_beta   90.00
_cell.angle_gamma   90.00
#
_symmetry.space_group_name_H-M   'P 1'
#
loop_
_entity.id
_entity.type
_entity.pdbx_description
1 polymer ?
#
loop_
_entity_poly.entity_id
_entity_poly.type
_entity_poly.pdbx_seq_one_letter_code
_entity_poly.pdbx_strand_id
1 'polypeptide(L)'
;MKSNPNVIRPGVKTPVSNKDLTSKILRNVKEQEGFHFYIAIGEPTGITAVSLADFAEKMADLDVRSVNFHYPRRDFEKWILEVIGDSKLASSINMISRMHIGIKGEALRNQIIRVVKVRLSEINPPPPATSKPPVFGATSGTDRTRQLF
;
A
#
# COMPACT_ATOMS: atom_id res chain seq x y z
N MET A 1 -31.29 -28.22 -45.71
CA MET A 1 -29.90 -28.47 -45.29
C MET A 1 -29.73 -27.95 -43.88
N LYS A 2 -29.46 -28.83 -42.90
CA LYS A 2 -29.31 -28.44 -41.49
C LYS A 2 -27.85 -28.07 -41.25
N SER A 3 -27.55 -26.83 -40.90
CA SER A 3 -26.23 -26.41 -40.41
C SER A 3 -26.13 -26.64 -38.90
N ASN A 4 -25.04 -27.27 -38.50
CA ASN A 4 -24.72 -27.82 -37.17
C ASN A 4 -24.16 -26.71 -36.22
N PRO A 5 -24.49 -26.71 -34.92
CA PRO A 5 -23.97 -25.74 -33.96
C PRO A 5 -22.77 -26.34 -33.22
N ASN A 6 -21.55 -25.96 -33.61
CA ASN A 6 -20.39 -26.01 -32.72
C ASN A 6 -19.18 -25.35 -33.40
N VAL A 7 -18.99 -24.06 -33.13
CA VAL A 7 -17.68 -23.44 -33.26
C VAL A 7 -17.34 -22.90 -31.87
N ILE A 8 -16.79 -23.78 -31.02
CA ILE A 8 -16.13 -23.39 -29.79
C ILE A 8 -14.89 -22.59 -30.22
N ARG A 9 -14.94 -21.27 -30.07
CA ARG A 9 -13.76 -20.41 -30.17
C ARG A 9 -12.94 -20.55 -28.88
N PRO A 10 -11.63 -20.82 -28.96
CA PRO A 10 -10.80 -20.98 -27.77
C PRO A 10 -10.45 -19.60 -27.18
N GLY A 11 -10.57 -19.50 -25.85
CA GLY A 11 -9.81 -18.51 -25.07
C GLY A 11 -10.45 -17.14 -24.87
N VAL A 12 -11.69 -17.06 -24.42
CA VAL A 12 -12.12 -15.88 -23.65
C VAL A 12 -11.51 -16.05 -22.25
N LYS A 13 -10.40 -15.34 -21.97
CA LYS A 13 -9.91 -15.18 -20.61
C LYS A 13 -11.05 -14.53 -19.83
N THR A 14 -11.65 -15.28 -18.92
CA THR A 14 -12.67 -14.80 -18.00
C THR A 14 -12.21 -13.49 -17.37
N PRO A 15 -13.07 -12.45 -17.29
CA PRO A 15 -12.72 -11.22 -16.60
C PRO A 15 -12.31 -11.58 -15.18
N VAL A 16 -11.05 -11.34 -14.84
CA VAL A 16 -10.52 -11.58 -13.49
C VAL A 16 -11.42 -10.80 -12.53
N SER A 17 -12.02 -11.49 -11.57
CA SER A 17 -12.88 -10.86 -10.58
C SER A 17 -12.08 -9.82 -9.80
N ASN A 18 -12.70 -8.69 -9.43
CA ASN A 18 -12.06 -7.66 -8.61
C ASN A 18 -11.47 -8.25 -7.32
N LYS A 19 -12.07 -9.31 -6.76
CA LYS A 19 -11.56 -10.01 -5.58
C LYS A 19 -10.21 -10.71 -5.83
N ASP A 20 -10.04 -11.32 -6.99
CA ASP A 20 -8.81 -12.04 -7.35
C ASP A 20 -7.66 -11.06 -7.60
N LEU A 21 -7.97 -9.92 -8.24
CA LEU A 21 -6.99 -8.83 -8.41
C LEU A 21 -6.56 -8.23 -7.07
N THR A 22 -7.50 -7.95 -6.17
CA THR A 22 -7.19 -7.46 -4.83
C THR A 22 -6.34 -8.46 -4.05
N SER A 23 -6.71 -9.74 -4.07
CA SER A 23 -5.93 -10.81 -3.40
C SER A 23 -4.53 -10.92 -3.98
N LYS A 24 -4.38 -10.76 -5.30
CA LYS A 24 -3.08 -10.72 -5.95
C LYS A 24 -2.26 -9.52 -5.45
N ILE A 25 -2.81 -8.32 -5.40
CA ILE A 25 -2.06 -7.11 -5.00
C ILE A 25 -1.64 -7.17 -3.52
N LEU A 26 -2.48 -7.72 -2.65
CA LEU A 26 -2.25 -7.78 -1.19
C LEU A 26 -1.40 -8.95 -0.72
N ARG A 27 -1.01 -9.87 -1.61
CA ARG A 27 -0.25 -11.07 -1.25
C ARG A 27 1.17 -10.74 -0.78
N ASN A 28 1.75 -11.69 -0.07
CA ASN A 28 3.20 -11.77 0.06
C ASN A 28 3.78 -12.52 -1.15
N VAL A 29 4.88 -11.99 -1.69
CA VAL A 29 5.70 -12.68 -2.70
C VAL A 29 6.80 -13.49 -2.02
N LYS A 30 7.49 -14.32 -2.79
CA LYS A 30 8.66 -15.04 -2.27
C LYS A 30 9.81 -14.06 -2.06
N GLU A 31 10.72 -14.35 -1.15
CA GLU A 31 11.85 -13.48 -0.78
C GLU A 31 12.66 -13.00 -2.00
N GLN A 32 12.96 -13.90 -2.94
CA GLN A 32 13.74 -13.58 -4.16
C GLN A 32 12.99 -12.71 -5.18
N GLU A 33 11.67 -12.56 -5.03
CA GLU A 33 10.83 -11.67 -5.82
C GLU A 33 10.57 -10.35 -5.06
N GLY A 34 11.02 -10.26 -3.81
CA GLY A 34 10.83 -9.08 -2.97
C GLY A 34 11.60 -7.86 -3.48
N PHE A 35 11.23 -6.70 -2.95
CA PHE A 35 11.98 -5.49 -3.19
C PHE A 35 13.19 -5.46 -2.28
N HIS A 36 14.37 -5.74 -2.83
CA HIS A 36 15.64 -5.65 -2.11
C HIS A 36 16.13 -4.20 -2.11
N PHE A 37 16.30 -3.63 -0.92
CA PHE A 37 16.76 -2.25 -0.78
C PHE A 37 18.29 -2.14 -0.87
N TYR A 38 18.76 -1.11 -1.55
CA TYR A 38 20.16 -0.77 -1.76
C TYR A 38 20.38 0.70 -1.44
N ILE A 39 21.55 1.03 -0.88
CA ILE A 39 22.00 2.42 -0.70
C ILE A 39 22.73 2.93 -1.95
N ALA A 40 23.44 2.03 -2.64
CA ALA A 40 24.14 2.28 -3.89
C ALA A 40 24.33 0.97 -4.69
N ILE A 41 24.96 1.07 -5.87
CA ILE A 41 25.31 -0.12 -6.67
C ILE A 41 26.27 -0.99 -5.86
N GLY A 42 25.89 -2.26 -5.64
CA GLY A 42 26.70 -3.20 -4.86
C GLY A 42 26.60 -3.03 -3.35
N GLU A 43 25.74 -2.13 -2.84
CA GLU A 43 25.55 -1.87 -1.41
C GLU A 43 24.12 -2.22 -0.96
N PRO A 44 23.80 -3.51 -0.76
CA PRO A 44 22.49 -3.93 -0.24
C PRO A 44 22.35 -3.51 1.22
N THR A 45 21.14 -3.14 1.64
CA THR A 45 20.84 -2.86 3.06
C THR A 45 20.61 -4.13 3.88
N GLY A 46 20.45 -5.28 3.21
CA GLY A 46 19.99 -6.53 3.83
C GLY A 46 18.48 -6.57 4.13
N ILE A 47 17.74 -5.51 3.78
CA ILE A 47 16.31 -5.42 3.98
C ILE A 47 15.61 -5.75 2.66
N THR A 48 14.64 -6.66 2.70
CA THR A 48 13.77 -7.01 1.58
C THR A 48 12.32 -6.76 1.98
N ALA A 49 11.52 -6.14 1.13
CA ALA A 49 10.07 -6.10 1.30
C ALA A 49 9.35 -7.16 0.45
N VAL A 50 8.47 -7.95 1.05
CA VAL A 50 7.76 -9.04 0.36
C VAL A 50 6.29 -8.74 0.07
N SER A 51 5.78 -7.57 0.43
CA SER A 51 4.43 -7.10 0.09
C SER A 51 4.38 -5.58 0.05
N LEU A 52 3.29 -4.99 -0.43
CA LEU A 52 3.10 -3.53 -0.40
C LEU A 52 3.03 -2.96 1.03
N ALA A 53 2.43 -3.71 1.96
CA ALA A 53 2.36 -3.32 3.37
C ALA A 53 3.76 -3.32 3.99
N ASP A 54 4.50 -4.41 3.79
CA ASP A 54 5.86 -4.58 4.27
C ASP A 54 6.83 -3.56 3.64
N PHE A 55 6.62 -3.22 2.37
CA PHE A 55 7.36 -2.16 1.69
C PHE A 55 7.15 -0.80 2.35
N ALA A 56 5.90 -0.43 2.66
CA ALA A 56 5.60 0.85 3.31
C ALA A 56 6.13 0.91 4.76
N GLU A 57 6.11 -0.21 5.48
CA GLU A 57 6.65 -0.34 6.83
C GLU A 57 8.18 -0.21 6.83
N LYS A 58 8.89 -1.05 6.07
CA LYS A 58 10.35 -1.01 5.97
C LYS A 58 10.89 0.31 5.43
N MET A 59 10.15 0.94 4.51
CA MET A 59 10.53 2.25 3.98
C MET A 59 10.46 3.37 5.03
N ALA A 60 9.69 3.21 6.11
CA ALA A 60 9.59 4.23 7.15
C ALA A 60 10.93 4.48 7.86
N ASP A 61 11.67 3.41 8.14
CA ASP A 61 12.86 3.48 8.99
C ASP A 61 14.19 3.29 8.25
N LEU A 62 14.19 2.98 6.94
CA LEU A 62 15.43 2.73 6.20
C LEU A 62 16.29 3.99 6.02
N ASP A 63 17.56 3.85 5.67
CA ASP A 63 18.39 5.00 5.29
C ASP A 63 17.84 5.71 4.04
N VAL A 64 17.61 7.03 4.13
CA VAL A 64 17.03 7.85 3.05
C VAL A 64 17.83 7.78 1.75
N ARG A 65 19.14 7.47 1.84
CA ARG A 65 19.99 7.25 0.67
C ARG A 65 19.43 6.15 -0.24
N SER A 66 18.79 5.13 0.32
CA SER A 66 18.15 4.09 -0.46
C SER A 66 16.94 4.59 -1.26
N VAL A 67 16.14 5.50 -0.71
CA VAL A 67 15.05 6.17 -1.45
C VAL A 67 15.62 6.98 -2.60
N ASN A 68 16.66 7.77 -2.32
CA ASN A 68 17.33 8.60 -3.32
C ASN A 68 18.03 7.76 -4.41
N PHE A 69 18.42 6.52 -4.09
CA PHE A 69 19.00 5.58 -5.04
C PHE A 69 17.94 4.97 -5.97
N HIS A 70 16.87 4.41 -5.41
CA HIS A 70 15.89 3.62 -6.17
C HIS A 70 14.89 4.46 -6.96
N TYR A 71 14.43 5.58 -6.40
CA TYR A 71 13.38 6.38 -7.04
C TYR A 71 13.77 6.91 -8.43
N PRO A 72 14.93 7.57 -8.66
CA PRO A 72 15.30 8.03 -10.00
C PRO A 72 15.52 6.89 -11.01
N ARG A 73 15.81 5.66 -10.53
CA ARG A 73 15.97 4.45 -11.36
C ARG A 73 14.64 3.77 -11.71
N ARG A 74 13.56 4.26 -11.10
CA ARG A 74 12.19 3.75 -11.22
C ARG A 74 12.04 2.31 -10.73
N ASP A 75 12.89 1.92 -9.78
CA ASP A 75 12.94 0.53 -9.30
C ASP A 75 11.65 0.18 -8.56
N PHE A 76 11.10 1.12 -7.78
CA PHE A 76 9.83 0.93 -7.08
C PHE A 76 8.67 0.68 -8.05
N GLU A 77 8.52 1.50 -9.09
CA GLU A 77 7.42 1.33 -10.05
C GLU A 77 7.54 0.04 -10.85
N LYS A 78 8.76 -0.36 -11.23
CA LYS A 78 9.00 -1.62 -11.93
C LYS A 78 8.60 -2.81 -11.08
N TRP A 79 9.06 -2.86 -9.83
CA TRP A 79 8.69 -3.95 -8.92
C TRP A 79 7.16 -4.01 -8.68
N ILE A 80 6.53 -2.86 -8.45
CA ILE A 80 5.07 -2.80 -8.23
C ILE A 80 4.30 -3.23 -9.48
N LEU A 81 4.75 -2.85 -10.67
CA LEU A 81 4.10 -3.21 -11.93
C LEU A 81 4.30 -4.68 -12.28
N GLU A 82 5.54 -5.17 -12.22
CA GLU A 82 5.93 -6.47 -12.77
C GLU A 82 5.74 -7.60 -11.77
N VAL A 83 6.06 -7.35 -10.49
CA VAL A 83 5.95 -8.35 -9.43
C VAL A 83 4.60 -8.28 -8.75
N ILE A 84 4.22 -7.12 -8.19
CA ILE A 84 2.95 -7.00 -7.46
C ILE A 84 1.76 -7.07 -8.43
N GLY A 85 1.86 -6.38 -9.58
CA GLY A 85 0.81 -6.31 -10.60
C GLY A 85 -0.16 -5.15 -10.41
N ASP A 86 0.22 -4.09 -9.67
CA ASP A 86 -0.63 -2.91 -9.45
C ASP A 86 -0.19 -1.74 -10.34
N SER A 87 -0.72 -1.71 -11.57
CA SER A 87 -0.42 -0.66 -12.54
C SER A 87 -0.90 0.73 -12.11
N LYS A 88 -1.98 0.80 -11.32
CA LYS A 88 -2.49 2.07 -10.76
C LYS A 88 -1.46 2.66 -9.81
N LEU A 89 -0.96 1.85 -8.86
CA LEU A 89 0.03 2.30 -7.88
C LEU A 89 1.37 2.68 -8.53
N ALA A 90 1.87 1.87 -9.47
CA ALA A 90 3.08 2.18 -10.21
C ALA A 90 2.97 3.53 -10.94
N SER A 91 1.81 3.81 -11.53
CA SER A 91 1.52 5.10 -12.16
C SER A 91 1.47 6.24 -11.14
N SER A 92 0.84 6.04 -9.98
CA SER A 92 0.77 7.05 -8.93
C SER A 92 2.14 7.45 -8.38
N ILE A 93 3.05 6.49 -8.20
CA ILE A 93 4.43 6.78 -7.75
C ILE A 93 5.19 7.60 -8.80
N ASN A 94 5.11 7.20 -10.07
CA ASN A 94 5.72 7.96 -11.18
C ASN A 94 5.22 9.42 -11.22
N MET A 95 3.97 9.66 -10.82
CA MET A 95 3.35 10.97 -10.82
C MET A 95 3.87 11.93 -9.76
N ILE A 96 4.54 11.42 -8.71
CA ILE A 96 5.07 12.22 -7.61
C ILE A 96 6.02 13.31 -8.14
N SER A 97 6.91 12.95 -9.06
CA SER A 97 7.88 13.87 -9.68
C SER A 97 7.22 15.02 -10.45
N ARG A 98 6.04 14.78 -11.04
CA ARG A 98 5.30 15.78 -11.81
C ARG A 98 4.53 16.76 -10.92
N MET A 99 4.05 16.27 -9.78
CA MET A 99 3.30 17.08 -8.83
C MET A 99 4.20 17.86 -7.87
N HIS A 100 5.42 17.35 -7.62
CA HIS A 100 6.36 17.93 -6.65
C HIS A 100 7.75 18.00 -7.27
N ILE A 101 7.98 19.02 -8.08
CA ILE A 101 9.27 19.25 -8.74
C ILE A 101 10.37 19.38 -7.66
N GLY A 102 11.44 18.60 -7.82
CA GLY A 102 12.60 18.63 -6.91
C GLY A 102 12.42 17.93 -5.56
N ILE A 103 11.30 17.22 -5.34
CA ILE A 103 11.10 16.42 -4.13
C ILE A 103 12.19 15.35 -3.99
N LYS A 104 12.79 15.23 -2.80
CA LYS A 104 13.90 14.33 -2.50
C LYS A 104 13.94 13.98 -1.01
N GLY A 105 14.81 13.04 -0.65
CA GLY A 105 15.05 12.69 0.74
C GLY A 105 13.79 12.27 1.49
N GLU A 106 13.65 12.75 2.73
CA GLU A 106 12.54 12.40 3.61
C GLU A 106 11.16 12.84 3.08
N ALA A 107 11.10 13.97 2.39
CA ALA A 107 9.85 14.42 1.78
C ALA A 107 9.36 13.44 0.70
N LEU A 108 10.29 12.95 -0.13
CA LEU A 108 10.00 11.94 -1.14
C LEU A 108 9.60 10.61 -0.49
N ARG A 109 10.34 10.14 0.51
CA ARG A 109 10.01 8.93 1.29
C ARG A 109 8.58 8.99 1.81
N ASN A 110 8.23 10.07 2.51
CA ASN A 110 6.92 10.24 3.11
C ASN A 110 5.81 10.27 2.05
N GLN A 111 6.09 10.86 0.88
CA GLN A 111 5.11 10.88 -0.20
C GLN A 111 4.90 9.49 -0.83
N ILE A 112 5.96 8.70 -1.03
CA ILE A 112 5.85 7.32 -1.51
C ILE A 112 5.05 6.48 -0.50
N ILE A 113 5.42 6.52 0.77
CA ILE A 113 4.70 5.80 1.85
C ILE A 113 3.23 6.19 1.86
N ARG A 114 2.91 7.49 1.77
CA ARG A 114 1.53 7.98 1.71
C ARG A 114 0.76 7.38 0.54
N VAL A 115 1.33 7.44 -0.68
CA VAL A 115 0.69 6.91 -1.89
C VAL A 115 0.42 5.41 -1.77
N VAL A 116 1.37 4.64 -1.22
CA VAL A 116 1.20 3.20 -0.96
C VAL A 116 0.11 2.95 0.09
N LYS A 117 0.12 3.66 1.21
CA LYS A 117 -0.90 3.52 2.28
C LYS A 117 -2.31 3.88 1.79
N VAL A 118 -2.44 4.96 1.01
CA VAL A 118 -3.72 5.32 0.37
C VAL A 118 -4.20 4.17 -0.50
N ARG A 119 -3.32 3.62 -1.35
CA ARG A 119 -3.69 2.50 -2.22
C ARG A 119 -4.14 1.27 -1.43
N LEU A 120 -3.43 0.93 -0.35
CA LEU A 120 -3.81 -0.18 0.54
C LEU A 120 -5.20 0.04 1.14
N SER A 121 -5.52 1.26 1.58
CA SER A 121 -6.85 1.58 2.12
C SER A 121 -7.96 1.56 1.08
N GLU A 122 -7.67 1.80 -0.20
CA GLU A 122 -8.67 1.69 -1.27
C GLU A 122 -9.06 0.23 -1.55
N ILE A 123 -8.11 -0.71 -1.45
CA ILE A 123 -8.33 -2.13 -1.80
C ILE A 123 -8.63 -3.02 -0.61
N ASN A 124 -8.24 -2.58 0.58
CA ASN A 124 -8.54 -3.22 1.85
C ASN A 124 -8.94 -2.14 2.86
N PRO A 125 -10.14 -1.53 2.69
CA PRO A 125 -10.58 -0.48 3.59
C PRO A 125 -10.63 -0.99 5.01
N PRO A 126 -10.19 -0.21 6.00
CA PRO A 126 -10.40 -0.57 7.40
C PRO A 126 -11.91 -0.74 7.64
N PRO A 127 -12.31 -1.58 8.60
CA PRO A 127 -13.70 -1.67 9.00
C PRO A 127 -14.23 -0.26 9.29
N PRO A 128 -15.48 0.08 8.86
CA PRO A 128 -16.06 1.37 9.17
C PRO A 128 -16.00 1.56 10.69
N ALA A 129 -15.41 2.68 11.13
CA ALA A 129 -15.31 3.03 12.53
C ALA A 129 -16.73 3.03 13.12
N THR A 130 -17.07 2.00 13.89
CA THR A 130 -18.40 1.88 14.49
C THR A 130 -18.61 3.05 15.43
N SER A 131 -19.61 3.85 15.08
CA SER A 131 -20.20 4.88 15.92
C SER A 131 -20.68 4.29 17.26
N LYS A 132 -19.91 4.54 18.31
CA LYS A 132 -20.41 4.95 19.62
C LYS A 132 -19.30 5.71 20.35
N PRO A 133 -19.47 7.01 20.64
CA PRO A 133 -18.59 7.65 21.62
C PRO A 133 -18.80 6.96 22.99
N PRO A 134 -17.78 6.95 23.88
CA PRO A 134 -17.99 6.50 25.24
C PRO A 134 -19.10 7.35 25.86
N VAL A 135 -20.21 6.72 26.22
CA VAL A 135 -21.22 7.33 27.08
C VAL A 135 -20.56 7.48 28.44
N PHE A 136 -20.02 8.67 28.71
CA PHE A 136 -19.74 9.08 30.08
C PHE A 136 -21.11 9.26 30.73
N GLY A 137 -21.54 8.23 31.48
CA GLY A 137 -22.73 8.29 32.29
C GLY A 137 -22.63 9.45 33.26
N ALA A 138 -23.49 10.45 33.09
CA ALA A 138 -23.78 11.40 34.13
C ALA A 138 -24.45 10.65 35.27
N THR A 139 -23.75 10.49 36.39
CA THR A 139 -24.41 10.28 37.68
C THR A 139 -24.31 11.58 38.46
N SER A 140 -25.37 12.37 38.34
CA SER A 140 -25.77 13.33 39.36
C SER A 140 -26.03 12.57 40.66
N GLY A 141 -25.20 12.82 41.67
CA GLY A 141 -25.44 12.45 43.05
C GLY A 141 -25.44 13.70 43.91
N THR A 142 -26.61 14.31 44.07
CA THR A 142 -26.89 15.20 45.19
C THR A 142 -26.80 14.40 46.50
N ASP A 143 -26.02 14.86 47.46
CA ASP A 143 -26.56 15.04 48.82
C ASP A 143 -25.78 16.07 49.65
N ARG A 144 -26.54 16.88 50.37
CA ARG A 144 -26.11 17.82 51.40
C ARG A 144 -25.69 17.03 52.65
N THR A 145 -24.69 17.49 53.40
CA THR A 145 -24.84 17.92 54.81
C THR A 145 -23.50 18.25 55.52
N ARG A 146 -23.51 19.43 56.17
CA ARG A 146 -23.01 19.80 57.52
C ARG A 146 -21.52 19.67 57.94
N GLN A 147 -21.04 20.84 58.37
CA GLN A 147 -20.43 21.21 59.66
C GLN A 147 -18.92 21.01 59.93
N LEU A 148 -18.33 22.17 60.31
CA LEU A 148 -17.41 22.44 61.43
C LEU A 148 -16.18 21.54 61.53
N PHE A 149 -14.98 22.07 61.26
CA PHE A 149 -14.12 22.83 62.18
C PHE A 149 -13.14 23.68 61.37
#